data_AF-A0ABD0NHM2-F1
#
_entry.id   AF-A0ABD0NHM2-F1
#
_cell.length_a   1.000
_cell.length_b   1.000
_cell.length_c   1.000
_cell.angle_alpha   90.00
_cell.angle_beta   90.00
_cell.angle_gamma   90.00
#
_symmetry.space_group_name_H-M   'P 1'
#
loop_
_entity.id
_entity.type
_entity.pdbx_description
1 polymer ?
#
loop_
_entity_poly.entity_id
_entity_poly.type
_entity_poly.pdbx_seq_one_letter_code
_entity_poly.pdbx_strand_id
1 'polypeptide(L)' 'MFGPKETRIAELYKQSIDMFSSDETFGDRLQLDSFTGSLTIRNIRNTDSGLYKRQIRSNRGNSDKTFNVTVY' A
#
# COMPACT_ATOMS: atom_id res chain seq x y z
N MET A 1 -3.54 2.95 -0.45
CA MET A 1 -3.62 3.92 -1.56
C MET A 1 -2.33 4.74 -1.58
N PHE A 2 -1.91 5.22 -2.75
CA PHE A 2 -0.68 5.99 -2.95
C PHE A 2 -0.88 7.18 -3.87
N GLY A 3 -0.21 8.29 -3.55
CA GLY A 3 -0.14 9.48 -4.38
C GLY A 3 -1.44 10.28 -4.49
N PRO A 4 -1.43 11.39 -5.26
CA PRO A 4 -2.60 12.26 -5.44
C PRO A 4 -3.75 11.59 -6.22
N LYS A 5 -3.47 10.52 -6.97
CA LYS A 5 -4.48 9.70 -7.67
C LYS A 5 -5.13 8.63 -6.78
N GLU A 6 -4.71 8.53 -5.51
CA GLU A 6 -5.16 7.51 -4.55
C GLU A 6 -5.11 6.07 -5.08
N THR A 7 -4.08 5.71 -5.83
CA THR A 7 -3.97 4.39 -6.46
C THR A 7 -3.89 3.30 -5.40
N ARG A 8 -4.76 2.30 -5.48
CA ARG A 8 -4.69 1.12 -4.60
C ARG A 8 -3.51 0.26 -5.02
N ILE A 9 -2.66 -0.11 -4.07
CA ILE A 9 -1.42 -0.87 -4.31
C ILE A 9 -1.50 -2.30 -3.74
N ALA A 10 -2.26 -2.48 -2.66
CA ALA A 10 -2.53 -3.78 -2.07
C ALA A 10 -3.85 -3.76 -1.29
N GLU A 11 -4.47 -4.92 -1.18
CA GLU A 11 -5.61 -5.21 -0.32
C GLU A 11 -5.37 -6.53 0.43
N LEU A 12 -5.80 -6.55 1.68
CA LEU A 12 -5.99 -7.78 2.44
C LEU A 12 -7.48 -7.87 2.81
N TYR A 13 -8.18 -8.85 2.27
CA TYR A 13 -9.61 -9.07 2.54
C TYR A 13 -9.87 -10.52 2.93
N LYS A 14 -10.34 -10.76 4.16
CA LYS A 14 -10.63 -12.11 4.69
C LYS A 14 -9.52 -13.13 4.39
N GLN A 15 -8.26 -12.77 4.63
CA GLN A 15 -7.05 -13.57 4.36
C GLN A 15 -6.70 -13.75 2.87
N SER A 16 -7.48 -13.19 1.94
CA SER A 16 -7.08 -13.05 0.53
C SER A 16 -6.22 -11.82 0.35
N ILE A 17 -5.14 -11.98 -0.41
CA ILE A 17 -4.23 -10.90 -0.80
C ILE A 17 -4.47 -10.56 -2.25
N ASP A 18 -4.72 -9.28 -2.51
CA ASP A 18 -4.74 -8.73 -3.86
C ASP A 18 -3.66 -7.65 -3.97
N MET A 19 -2.70 -7.87 -4.86
CA MET A 19 -1.63 -6.92 -5.13
C MET A 19 -1.95 -6.19 -6.43
N PHE A 20 -2.15 -4.89 -6.30
CA PHE A 20 -2.43 -4.03 -7.45
C PHE A 20 -1.10 -3.44 -7.88
N SER A 21 -0.39 -4.20 -8.70
CA SER A 21 0.60 -3.59 -9.57
C SER A 21 -0.20 -2.81 -10.60
N SER A 22 -0.47 -1.53 -10.35
CA SER A 22 -0.69 -0.61 -11.46
C SER A 22 0.62 -0.69 -12.26
N ASP A 23 0.59 -1.42 -13.39
CA ASP A 23 1.71 -2.04 -14.13
C ASP A 23 3.04 -1.26 -14.24
N GLU A 24 3.06 0.03 -13.92
CA GLU A 24 4.20 0.92 -14.09
C GLU A 24 4.86 1.40 -12.78
N THR A 25 4.16 1.45 -11.63
CA THR A 25 4.69 2.16 -10.45
C THR A 25 5.52 1.27 -9.53
N PHE A 26 4.95 0.18 -9.03
CA PHE A 26 5.63 -0.68 -8.05
C PHE A 26 6.01 -2.05 -8.61
N GLY A 27 5.31 -2.55 -9.64
CA GLY A 27 5.68 -3.80 -10.31
C GLY A 27 5.78 -4.98 -9.34
N ASP A 28 6.88 -5.72 -9.46
CA ASP A 28 7.30 -6.85 -8.63
C ASP A 28 7.88 -6.44 -7.26
N ARG A 29 7.99 -5.14 -6.97
CA ARG A 29 8.59 -4.64 -5.72
C ARG A 29 7.65 -4.72 -4.52
N LEU A 30 6.38 -5.05 -4.71
CA LEU A 30 5.42 -5.21 -3.62
C LEU A 30 5.49 -6.63 -3.04
N GLN A 31 5.50 -6.73 -1.72
CA GLN A 31 5.28 -7.99 -1.00
C GLN A 31 4.30 -7.77 0.14
N LEU A 32 3.28 -8.62 0.28
CA LEU A 32 2.33 -8.58 1.40
C LEU A 32 2.40 -9.88 2.19
N ASP A 33 2.62 -9.75 3.50
CA ASP A 33 2.62 -10.88 4.42
C ASP A 33 1.19 -11.15 4.93
N SER A 34 0.61 -12.31 4.59
CA SER A 34 -0.78 -12.65 4.92
C SER A 34 -1.02 -12.90 6.41
N PHE A 35 0.03 -13.21 7.17
CA PHE A 35 -0.07 -13.54 8.58
C PHE A 35 -0.13 -12.27 9.45
N THR A 36 0.73 -11.31 9.16
CA THR A 36 0.88 -10.05 9.89
C THR A 36 0.12 -8.89 9.24
N GLY A 37 -0.21 -9.00 7.95
CA GLY A 37 -0.78 -7.91 7.14
C GLY A 37 0.25 -6.85 6.73
N SER A 38 1.55 -7.15 6.82
CA SER A 38 2.63 -6.21 6.54
C SER A 38 2.86 -6.06 5.04
N LEU A 39 2.69 -4.83 4.51
CA LEU A 39 3.06 -4.49 3.14
C LEU A 39 4.50 -3.97 3.09
N THR A 40 5.33 -4.62 2.30
CA THR A 40 6.71 -4.21 2.02
C THR A 40 6.80 -3.71 0.58
N ILE A 41 7.44 -2.55 0.39
CA ILE A 41 7.83 -2.01 -0.91
C ILE A 41 9.36 -2.09 -0.97
N ARG A 42 9.88 -2.94 -1.85
CA ARG A 42 11.31 -3.19 -2.02
C ARG A 42 11.93 -2.14 -2.94
N ASN A 43 13.25 -1.94 -2.82
CA ASN A 43 14.03 -1.09 -3.73
C ASN A 43 13.38 0.29 -3.97
N ILE A 44 13.02 0.97 -2.88
CA ILE A 44 12.33 2.27 -2.94
C ILE A 44 13.26 3.33 -3.56
N ARG A 45 12.71 4.20 -4.40
CA ARG A 45 13.42 5.25 -5.14
C ARG A 45 12.87 6.61 -4.76
N ASN A 46 13.60 7.68 -5.08
CA ASN A 46 13.16 9.06 -4.83
C ASN A 46 11.79 9.35 -5.48
N THR A 47 11.50 8.71 -6.63
CA THR A 47 10.20 8.79 -7.34
C THR A 47 9.04 8.12 -6.60
N ASP A 48 9.31 7.24 -5.65
CA ASP A 48 8.28 6.59 -4.82
C ASP A 48 7.93 7.44 -3.58
N SER A 49 8.60 8.59 -3.39
CA SER A 49 8.24 9.55 -2.35
C SER A 49 6.82 10.07 -2.58
N GLY A 50 6.07 10.27 -1.49
CA GLY A 50 4.74 10.81 -1.56
C GLY A 50 3.85 10.40 -0.39
N LEU A 51 2.57 10.69 -0.55
CA LEU A 51 1.55 10.35 0.42
C LEU A 51 1.07 8.91 0.24
N TYR A 52 1.15 8.15 1.32
CA TYR A 52 0.61 6.80 1.43
C TYR A 52 -0.56 6.82 2.39
N LYS A 53 -1.66 6.19 2.02
CA LYS A 53 -2.84 6.06 2.88
C LYS A 53 -3.14 4.58 3.13
N ARG A 54 -3.19 4.20 4.41
CA ARG A 54 -3.69 2.91 4.87
C ARG A 54 -5.15 3.07 5.27
N GLN A 55 -6.02 2.22 4.72
CA GLN A 55 -7.43 2.17 5.07
C GLN A 55 -7.76 0.80 5.65
N ILE A 56 -8.42 0.79 6.80
CA ILE A 56 -8.91 -0.42 7.45
C ILE A 56 -10.42 -0.28 7.57
N ARG A 57 -11.16 -1.19 6.92
CA ARG A 57 -12.62 -1.24 6.97
C ARG A 57 -13.04 -2.45 7.80
N SER A 58 -13.89 -2.22 8.79
CA SER A 58 -14.40 -3.27 9.65
C SER A 58 -15.84 -2.99 10.04
N ASN A 59 -16.55 -3.98 10.55
CA ASN A 59 -17.91 -3.78 11.07
C ASN A 59 -17.95 -2.85 12.31
N ARG A 60 -16.80 -2.62 12.96
CA ARG A 60 -16.66 -1.73 14.12
C ARG A 60 -16.35 -0.28 13.71
N GLY A 61 -16.17 -0.02 12.42
CA GLY A 61 -15.82 1.28 11.89
C GLY A 61 -14.61 1.25 10.96
N ASN A 62 -14.36 2.40 10.35
CA ASN A 62 -13.28 2.61 9.39
C ASN A 62 -12.14 3.40 10.05
N SER A 63 -10.90 3.04 9.75
CA SER A 63 -9.72 3.76 10.20
C SER A 63 -8.81 4.05 9.01
N ASP A 64 -8.56 5.33 8.78
CA ASP A 64 -7.61 5.80 7.78
C ASP A 64 -6.37 6.37 8.46
N LYS A 65 -5.20 6.10 7.91
CA LYS A 65 -3.95 6.72 8.34
C LYS A 65 -3.11 7.09 7.12
N THR A 66 -2.73 8.36 7.05
CA THR A 66 -1.85 8.87 6.00
C THR A 66 -0.42 8.99 6.52
N PHE A 67 0.54 8.65 5.68
CA PHE A 67 1.96 8.72 5.92
C PHE A 67 2.60 9.55 4.80
N ASN A 68 3.48 10.47 5.15
CA ASN A 68 4.34 11.13 4.18
C ASN A 68 5.69 10.40 4.16
N VAL A 69 6.04 9.83 3.01
CA VAL A 69 7.31 9.11 2.83
C VAL A 69 8.19 9.94 1.93
N THR A 70 9.41 10.22 2.39
CA THR A 70 10.44 10.92 1.62
C THR A 70 11.67 10.03 1.55
N VAL A 71 12.18 9.83 0.34
CA VAL A 71 13.39 9.05 0.05
C VAL A 71 14.43 9.97 -0.57
N TYR A 72 15.67 9.87 -0.08
CA TYR A 72 16.81 10.69 -0.49
C TYR A 72 17.84 9.87 -1.24
#